data_AF-A0A1X6WM32-F1
#
_entry.id   AF-A0A1X6WM32-F1
#
_cell.length_a   1.000
_cell.length_b   1.000
_cell.length_c   1.000
_cell.angle_alpha   90.00
_cell.angle_beta   90.00
_cell.angle_gamma   90.00
#
_symmetry.space_group_name_H-M   'P 1'
#
loop_
_entity.id
_entity.type
_entity.pdbx_description
1 polymer ?
#
loop_
_entity_poly.entity_id
_entity_poly.type
_entity_poly.pdbx_seq_one_letter_code
_entity_poly.pdbx_strand_id
1 'polypeptide(L)' 'MDKIYIDSKGKNTTVELPKYGEVRLIIQDGQVIRKETIISEKI' A
#
# COMPACT_ATOMS: atom_id res chain seq x y z
N MET A 1 -7.32 10.34 -6.25
CA MET A 1 -6.82 8.98 -5.94
C MET A 1 -6.20 9.07 -4.57
N ASP A 2 -6.70 8.27 -3.64
CA ASP A 2 -6.20 8.27 -2.28
C ASP A 2 -4.88 7.50 -2.23
N LYS A 3 -4.03 7.85 -1.27
CA LYS A 3 -2.70 7.26 -1.12
C LYS A 3 -2.33 7.14 0.35
N ILE A 4 -1.61 6.07 0.66
CA ILE A 4 -0.99 5.84 1.96
C ILE A 4 0.49 6.15 1.86
N TYR A 5 0.98 6.88 2.84
CA TYR A 5 2.40 7.16 3.02
C TYR A 5 2.92 6.37 4.21
N ILE A 6 4.00 5.65 3.99
CA ILE A 6 4.73 4.93 5.03
C ILE A 6 6.11 5.56 5.12
N ASP A 7 6.35 6.26 6.21
CA ASP A 7 7.68 6.72 6.60
C ASP A 7 8.30 5.65 7.49
N SER A 8 9.45 5.13 7.08
CA SER A 8 10.24 4.26 7.93
C SER A 8 11.71 4.56 7.84
N LYS A 9 12.24 5.15 8.92
CA LYS A 9 13.67 5.43 9.14
C LYS A 9 14.35 6.03 7.90
N GLY A 10 13.70 7.01 7.27
CA GLY A 10 14.23 7.73 6.11
C GLY A 10 13.93 7.10 4.73
N LYS A 11 13.19 5.99 4.69
CA LYS A 11 12.70 5.40 3.44
C LYS A 11 11.20 5.62 3.32
N ASN A 12 10.81 6.43 2.34
CA ASN A 12 9.42 6.79 2.13
C ASN A 12 8.82 5.88 1.05
N THR A 13 7.76 5.15 1.42
CA THR A 13 6.99 4.33 0.47
C THR A 13 5.61 4.94 0.28
N THR A 14 5.28 5.25 -0.98
CA THR A 14 3.94 5.71 -1.36
C THR A 14 3.17 4.56 -1.97
N VAL A 15 1.97 4.32 -1.46
CA VAL A 15 1.08 3.28 -1.95
C VAL A 15 -0.21 3.92 -2.43
N GLU A 16 -0.47 3.80 -3.74
CA GLU A 16 -1.71 4.26 -4.35
C GLU A 16 -2.85 3.29 -4.02
N LEU A 17 -3.98 3.83 -3.60
CA LEU A 17 -5.17 3.05 -3.30
C LEU A 17 -6.04 2.93 -4.56
N PRO A 18 -6.52 1.72 -4.89
CA PRO A 18 -7.50 1.55 -5.95
C PRO A 18 -8.82 2.19 -5.53
N LYS A 19 -9.64 2.56 -6.51
CA LYS A 19 -10.96 3.16 -6.26
C LYS A 19 -11.91 2.19 -5.51
N TYR A 20 -11.80 0.90 -5.82
CA TYR A 20 -12.45 -0.21 -5.11
C TYR A 20 -11.49 -1.40 -5.13
N GLY A 21 -11.40 -2.13 -4.02
CA GLY A 21 -10.52 -3.27 -3.88
C GLY A 21 -9.73 -3.29 -2.57
N GLU A 22 -8.69 -4.11 -2.53
CA GLU A 22 -7.83 -4.31 -1.36
C GLU A 22 -6.37 -4.00 -1.69
N VAL A 23 -5.67 -3.45 -0.70
CA VAL A 23 -4.21 -3.33 -0.74
C VAL A 23 -3.64 -4.03 0.48
N ARG A 24 -2.78 -5.03 0.26
CA ARG A 24 -2.07 -5.77 1.32
C ARG A 24 -0.60 -5.38 1.32
N LEU A 25 -0.12 -4.98 2.48
CA LEU A 25 1.27 -4.58 2.71
C LEU A 25 1.88 -5.50 3.76
N ILE A 26 3.04 -6.08 3.46
CA ILE A 26 3.82 -6.85 4.42
C ILE A 26 5.02 -5.99 4.81
N ILE A 27 5.12 -5.68 6.11
CA ILE A 27 6.19 -4.86 6.68
C ILE A 27 7.04 -5.74 7.58
N GLN A 28 8.34 -5.76 7.33
CA GLN A 28 9.33 -6.47 8.13
C GLN A 28 10.51 -5.54 8.41
N ASP A 29 10.97 -5.49 9.66
CA ASP A 29 12.07 -4.62 10.11
C ASP A 29 11.85 -3.14 9.76
N GLY A 30 10.58 -2.71 9.79
CA GLY A 30 10.14 -1.38 9.40
C GLY A 30 10.09 -1.15 7.88
N GLN A 31 10.55 -2.06 7.03
CA GLN A 31 10.52 -1.87 5.58
C GLN A 31 9.35 -2.63 4.95
N VAL A 32 8.73 -2.03 3.93
CA VAL A 32 7.73 -2.73 3.10
C VAL A 32 8.47 -3.74 2.21
N ILE A 33 8.21 -5.02 2.44
CA ILE A 33 8.85 -6.12 1.68
C ILE A 33 7.93 -6.71 0.61
N ARG A 34 6.62 -6.52 0.72
CA ARG A 34 5.64 -6.94 -0.29
C ARG A 34 4.46 -5.98 -0.35
N LYS A 35 4.00 -5.74 -1.57
CA LYS A 35 2.78 -4.98 -1.89
C LYS A 35 1.94 -5.80 -2.86
N GLU A 36 0.69 -6.05 -2.50
CA GLU A 36 -0.30 -6.66 -3.37
C GLU A 36 -1.54 -5.77 -3.46
N THR A 37 -2.01 -5.54 -4.68
CA THR A 37 -3.21 -4.74 -4.95
C THR A 37 -4.20 -5.61 -5.69
N ILE A 38 -5.38 -5.78 -5.12
CA ILE A 38 -6.51 -6.48 -5.74
C ILE A 38 -7.53 -5.40 -6.08
N ILE A 39 -7.78 -5.19 -7.38
CA ILE A 39 -8.79 -4.24 -7.83
C ILE A 39 -10.12 -4.99 -7.94
N SER A 40 -11.18 -4.44 -7.36
CA SER A 40 -12.53 -4.93 -7.53
C SER A 40 -13.38 -3.91 -8.26
N GLU A 41 -14.51 -4.35 -8.81
CA GLU A 41 -15.52 -3.45 -9.32
C GLU A 41 -16.49 -3.04 -8.21
N LYS A 42 -17.14 -1.89 -8.39
CA LYS A 42 -18.22 -1.47 -7.51
C LYS A 42 -19.43 -2.36 -7.84
N ILE A 43 -19.88 -3.13 -6.85
CA ILE A 43 -21.18 -3.84 -6.92
C ILE A 43 -22.30 -2.81 -6.90
#